data_AF-A0A1V5JL78-F1
#
_entry.id   AF-A0A1V5JL78-F1
#
_cell.length_a   1.000
_cell.length_b   1.000
_cell.length_c   1.000
_cell.angle_alpha   90.00
_cell.angle_beta   90.00
_cell.angle_gamma   90.00
#
_symmetry.space_group_name_H-M   'P 1'
#
loop_
_entity.id
_entity.type
_entity.pdbx_description
1 polymer ?
#
loop_
_entity_poly.entity_id
_entity_poly.type
_entity_poly.pdbx_seq_one_letter_code
_entity_poly.pdbx_strand_id
1 'polypeptide(L)'
;MRLLSAGLVKAPLPPFARTYLKNFLPPGDALEVPWLCGACLVVTREVFADVGLLDEGFRMYGEDMDLCRRAGAAGWRILYFPEGRVVHHGNVDHRGLSRQRLSTYHASMERFYKKHFTGLRRRTLLLLNRIEEWKTLARQARK
;
A
#
# COMPACT_ATOMS: atom_id res chain seq x y z
N MET A 1 16.61 9.13 8.22
CA MET A 1 16.58 7.86 7.45
C MET A 1 15.81 8.14 6.17
N ARG A 2 16.40 8.00 4.97
CA ARG A 2 15.61 8.09 3.73
C ARG A 2 14.97 6.72 3.54
N LEU A 3 13.65 6.62 3.66
CA LEU A 3 12.90 5.64 2.88
C LEU A 3 13.14 6.10 1.44
N LEU A 4 14.24 5.62 0.85
CA LEU A 4 14.39 5.64 -0.59
C LEU A 4 13.27 4.74 -1.07
N SER A 5 12.13 5.36 -1.31
CA SER A 5 10.98 4.85 -2.04
C SER A 5 11.44 4.57 -3.46
N ALA A 6 12.32 3.57 -3.60
CA ALA A 6 12.77 3.07 -4.86
C ALA A 6 11.58 2.36 -5.51
N GLY A 7 10.84 3.13 -6.29
CA GLY A 7 9.96 2.63 -7.34
C GLY A 7 8.49 2.43 -6.99
N LEU A 8 8.10 2.19 -5.73
CA LEU A 8 6.71 1.82 -5.39
C LEU A 8 5.76 3.01 -5.19
N VAL A 9 6.25 4.18 -4.78
CA VAL A 9 5.42 5.33 -4.35
C VAL A 9 5.10 6.31 -5.51
N LYS A 10 4.84 5.79 -6.71
CA LYS A 10 4.39 6.62 -7.86
C LYS A 10 2.98 6.31 -8.33
N ALA A 11 2.40 5.19 -7.94
CA ALA A 11 1.02 4.87 -8.28
C ALA A 11 0.02 5.67 -7.43
N PRO A 12 -1.21 5.91 -7.93
CA PRO A 12 -2.22 6.68 -7.23
C PRO A 12 -2.75 5.86 -6.05
N LEU A 13 -2.07 5.96 -4.91
CA LEU A 13 -2.64 5.55 -3.64
C LEU A 13 -3.86 6.43 -3.33
N PRO A 14 -4.93 5.89 -2.74
CA PRO A 14 -5.99 6.70 -2.15
C PRO A 14 -5.40 7.80 -1.24
N PRO A 15 -6.06 8.96 -1.07
CA PRO A 15 -5.54 10.03 -0.22
C PRO A 15 -5.11 9.58 1.18
N PHE A 16 -5.86 8.66 1.80
CA PHE A 16 -5.52 8.09 3.11
C PHE A 16 -4.25 7.23 3.07
N ALA A 17 -3.91 6.63 1.93
CA ALA A 17 -2.75 5.77 1.82
C ALA A 17 -1.42 6.53 1.61
N ARG A 18 -1.49 7.85 1.44
CA ARG A 18 -0.36 8.72 1.08
C ARG A 18 0.46 9.21 2.29
N THR A 19 -0.03 8.99 3.50
CA THR A 19 0.29 9.84 4.66
C THR A 19 1.68 9.61 5.28
N TYR A 20 2.21 8.37 5.31
CA TYR A 20 3.51 8.10 5.96
C TYR A 20 4.64 7.68 5.01
N LEU A 21 4.35 7.21 3.79
CA LEU A 21 5.39 6.70 2.88
C LEU A 21 6.32 7.79 2.31
N LYS A 22 5.89 9.06 2.32
CA LYS A 22 6.65 10.18 1.75
C LYS A 22 7.32 11.07 2.78
N ASN A 23 6.79 11.13 3.99
CA ASN A 23 7.27 11.99 5.06
C ASN A 23 7.56 11.11 6.27
N PHE A 24 8.81 11.08 6.71
CA PHE A 24 9.11 10.58 8.04
C PHE A 24 8.30 11.41 9.02
N LEU A 25 7.45 10.74 9.79
CA LEU A 25 6.80 11.38 10.91
C LEU A 25 7.89 11.73 11.94
N PRO A 26 7.80 12.90 12.60
CA PRO A 26 8.81 13.32 13.56
C PRO A 26 8.98 12.25 14.66
N PRO A 27 10.19 12.12 15.23
CA PRO A 27 10.37 11.29 16.42
C PRO A 27 9.47 11.79 17.55
N GLY A 28 8.91 10.88 18.33
CA GLY A 28 7.91 11.18 19.36
C GLY A 28 6.96 10.01 19.59
N ASP A 29 5.76 10.30 20.07
CA ASP A 29 4.75 9.29 20.40
C ASP A 29 4.26 8.50 19.19
N ALA A 30 3.67 7.33 19.45
CA ALA A 30 3.02 6.53 18.42
C ALA A 30 1.88 7.32 17.76
N LEU A 31 1.83 7.28 16.43
CA LEU A 31 0.85 8.04 15.65
C LEU A 31 -0.15 7.11 14.99
N GLU A 32 -1.44 7.43 15.13
CA GLU A 32 -2.48 6.67 14.46
C GLU A 32 -2.50 6.98 12.96
N VAL A 33 -2.48 5.93 12.17
CA VAL A 33 -2.41 5.99 10.70
C VAL A 33 -3.46 5.05 10.11
N PRO A 34 -3.93 5.28 8.88
CA PRO A 34 -4.96 4.42 8.29
C PRO A 34 -4.42 3.06 7.79
N TRP A 35 -3.11 2.92 7.62
CA TRP A 35 -2.44 1.67 7.25
C TRP A 35 -0.92 1.77 7.45
N LEU A 36 -0.23 0.63 7.39
CA LEU A 36 1.23 0.48 7.47
C LEU A 36 1.73 -0.53 6.44
N CYS A 37 3.01 -0.44 6.08
CA CYS A 37 3.61 -1.30 5.07
C CYS A 37 4.00 -2.63 5.70
N GLY A 38 3.65 -3.73 5.04
CA GLY A 38 3.98 -5.09 5.46
C GLY A 38 5.48 -5.40 5.56
N ALA A 39 6.36 -4.51 5.08
CA ALA A 39 7.81 -4.64 5.28
C ALA A 39 8.22 -4.66 6.77
N CYS A 40 7.43 -4.03 7.64
CA CYS A 40 7.60 -4.09 9.09
C CYS A 40 6.24 -3.83 9.75
N LEU A 41 5.50 -4.90 10.04
CA LEU A 41 4.20 -4.86 10.69
C LEU A 41 4.16 -5.87 11.83
N VAL A 42 3.73 -5.42 13.00
CA VAL A 42 3.43 -6.30 14.14
C VAL A 42 1.92 -6.29 14.32
N VAL A 43 1.33 -7.49 14.35
CA VAL A 43 -0.12 -7.69 14.45
C VAL A 43 -0.37 -8.68 15.58
N THR A 44 -1.28 -8.35 16.50
CA THR A 44 -1.62 -9.27 17.58
C THR A 44 -2.49 -10.42 17.06
N ARG A 45 -2.51 -11.54 17.79
CA ARG A 45 -3.29 -12.70 17.39
C ARG A 45 -4.80 -12.40 17.36
N GLU A 46 -5.25 -11.53 18.25
CA GLU A 46 -6.65 -11.11 18.39
C GLU A 46 -7.14 -10.39 17.13
N VAL A 47 -6.30 -9.52 16.54
CA VAL A 47 -6.61 -8.87 15.26
C VAL A 47 -6.84 -9.92 14.17
N PHE A 48 -5.97 -10.93 14.07
CA PHE A 48 -6.14 -11.99 13.07
C PHE A 48 -7.35 -12.87 13.34
N ALA A 49 -7.68 -13.15 14.60
CA ALA A 49 -8.87 -13.90 14.96
C ALA A 49 -10.17 -13.15 14.61
N ASP A 50 -10.15 -11.82 14.71
CA ASP A 50 -11.30 -10.96 14.45
C ASP A 50 -11.49 -10.68 12.95
N VAL A 51 -10.45 -10.18 12.27
CA VAL A 51 -10.61 -9.73 10.88
C VAL A 51 -10.12 -10.73 9.84
N GLY A 52 -9.44 -11.80 10.26
CA GLY A 52 -8.80 -12.78 9.38
C GLY A 52 -7.38 -12.40 8.94
N LEU A 53 -6.67 -13.36 8.34
CA LEU A 53 -5.29 -13.23 7.87
C LEU A 53 -5.16 -12.28 6.66
N LEU A 54 -3.97 -12.25 6.04
CA LEU A 54 -3.77 -11.60 4.74
C LEU A 54 -4.63 -12.29 3.68
N ASP A 55 -5.24 -11.49 2.79
CA ASP A 55 -6.09 -12.01 1.72
C ASP A 55 -5.20 -12.52 0.57
N GLU A 56 -5.15 -13.85 0.40
CA GLU A 56 -4.33 -14.53 -0.62
C GLU A 56 -4.71 -14.18 -2.06
N GLY A 57 -5.86 -13.55 -2.28
CA GLY A 57 -6.22 -13.02 -3.60
C GLY A 57 -5.35 -11.83 -4.03
N PHE A 58 -4.56 -11.25 -3.11
CA PHE A 58 -3.50 -10.30 -3.44
C PHE A 58 -2.19 -11.06 -3.69
N ARG A 59 -1.79 -11.17 -4.95
CA ARG A 59 -0.54 -11.88 -5.31
C ARG A 59 0.71 -11.16 -4.81
N MET A 60 0.68 -9.83 -4.82
CA MET A 60 1.72 -8.94 -4.30
C MET A 60 1.14 -7.52 -4.24
N TYR A 61 1.52 -6.76 -3.20
CA TYR A 61 1.08 -5.39 -2.95
C TYR A 61 -0.39 -5.29 -2.51
N GLY A 62 -0.64 -4.49 -1.46
CA GLY A 62 -1.99 -4.12 -1.03
C GLY A 62 -2.68 -5.12 -0.10
N GLU A 63 -2.08 -6.28 0.15
CA GLU A 63 -2.53 -7.22 1.17
C GLU A 63 -2.45 -6.62 2.58
N ASP A 64 -1.42 -5.83 2.83
CA ASP A 64 -1.18 -5.08 4.07
C ASP A 64 -2.18 -3.93 4.24
N MET A 65 -2.44 -3.18 3.17
CA MET A 65 -3.50 -2.17 3.12
C MET A 65 -4.88 -2.78 3.39
N ASP A 66 -5.17 -3.94 2.80
CA ASP A 66 -6.42 -4.65 3.04
C ASP A 66 -6.59 -5.07 4.50
N LEU A 67 -5.55 -5.64 5.10
CA LEU A 67 -5.56 -6.03 6.51
C LEU A 67 -5.78 -4.82 7.42
N CYS A 68 -5.02 -3.73 7.22
CA CYS A 68 -5.18 -2.51 8.02
C CYS A 68 -6.58 -1.91 7.86
N ARG A 69 -7.13 -1.92 6.64
CA ARG A 69 -8.46 -1.40 6.36
C ARG A 69 -9.54 -2.20 7.07
N ARG A 70 -9.43 -3.53 7.09
CA ARG A 70 -10.34 -4.43 7.81
C ARG A 70 -10.21 -4.25 9.33
N ALA A 71 -8.99 -4.25 9.85
CA ALA A 71 -8.71 -4.00 11.27
C ALA A 71 -9.31 -2.67 11.75
N GLY A 72 -9.07 -1.58 11.01
CA GLY A 72 -9.63 -0.27 11.32
C GLY A 72 -11.16 -0.23 11.21
N ALA A 73 -11.77 -0.97 10.28
CA ALA A 73 -13.22 -1.09 10.19
C ALA A 73 -13.83 -1.87 11.37
N ALA A 74 -13.07 -2.76 11.99
CA ALA A 74 -13.43 -3.48 13.21
C ALA A 74 -13.08 -2.71 14.51
N GLY A 75 -12.57 -1.48 14.40
CA GLY A 75 -12.27 -0.61 15.55
C GLY A 75 -10.85 -0.74 16.11
N TRP A 76 -9.98 -1.53 15.48
CA TRP A 76 -8.57 -1.60 15.88
C TRP A 76 -7.80 -0.36 15.45
N ARG A 77 -6.89 0.09 16.31
CA ARG A 77 -5.98 1.20 16.02
C ARG A 77 -4.77 0.70 15.25
N ILE A 78 -4.38 1.39 14.20
CA ILE A 78 -3.14 1.13 13.47
C ILE A 78 -2.14 2.23 13.82
N LEU A 79 -1.04 1.86 14.46
CA LEU A 79 -0.09 2.81 15.05
C LEU A 79 1.27 2.74 14.38
N TYR A 80 1.73 3.86 13.84
CA TYR A 80 3.12 4.05 13.45
C TYR A 80 3.98 4.26 14.70
N PHE A 81 4.99 3.40 14.89
CA PHE A 81 5.90 3.45 16.04
C PHE A 81 7.31 3.90 15.60
N PRO A 82 7.70 5.16 15.87
CA PRO A 82 8.94 5.75 15.32
C PRO A 82 10.24 5.23 15.96
N GLU A 83 10.17 4.63 17.15
CA GLU A 83 11.33 4.09 17.86
C GLU A 83 11.76 2.72 17.31
N GLY A 84 10.80 1.92 16.85
CA GLY A 84 11.06 0.64 16.19
C GLY A 84 11.61 0.89 14.78
N ARG A 85 12.84 0.43 14.51
CA ARG A 85 13.52 0.64 13.22
C ARG A 85 13.96 -0.67 12.60
N VAL A 86 13.56 -0.88 11.35
CA VAL A 86 13.95 -2.01 10.53
C VAL A 86 14.47 -1.49 9.19
N VAL A 87 15.58 -2.07 8.71
CA VAL A 87 16.11 -1.80 7.38
C VAL A 87 15.53 -2.81 6.40
N HIS A 88 14.69 -2.34 5.48
CA HIS A 88 14.17 -3.17 4.40
C HIS A 88 15.06 -3.03 3.15
N HIS A 89 15.78 -4.08 2.81
CA HIS A 89 16.52 -4.18 1.55
C HIS A 89 15.55 -4.50 0.41
N GLY A 90 14.87 -3.49 -0.11
CA GLY A 90 14.06 -3.65 -1.31
C GLY A 90 14.92 -4.01 -2.52
N ASN A 91 14.35 -4.70 -3.51
CA ASN A 91 15.00 -4.85 -4.82
C ASN A 91 15.08 -3.48 -5.50
N VAL A 92 16.15 -2.74 -5.24
CA VAL A 92 16.46 -1.43 -5.83
C VAL A 92 16.99 -1.64 -7.25
N ASP A 93 16.17 -2.20 -8.13
CA ASP A 93 16.47 -2.09 -9.55
C ASP A 93 16.23 -0.63 -9.95
N HIS A 94 17.32 0.12 -10.12
CA HIS A 94 17.33 1.52 -10.56
C HIS A 94 16.65 1.73 -11.95
N ARG A 95 16.27 0.66 -12.63
CA ARG A 95 15.59 0.65 -13.95
C ARG A 95 14.07 0.80 -13.87
N GLY A 96 13.50 0.89 -12.67
CA GLY A 96 12.06 1.01 -12.44
C GLY A 96 11.35 -0.35 -12.35
N LEU A 97 10.07 -0.34 -11.97
CA LEU A 97 9.27 -1.56 -11.86
C LEU A 97 9.17 -2.26 -13.22
N SER A 98 9.48 -3.57 -13.28
CA SER A 98 9.23 -4.37 -14.48
C SER A 98 7.75 -4.32 -14.88
N ARG A 99 7.44 -4.50 -16.17
CA ARG A 99 6.04 -4.54 -16.65
C ARG A 99 5.18 -5.53 -15.85
N GLN A 100 5.76 -6.67 -15.49
CA GLN A 100 5.08 -7.69 -14.68
C GLN A 100 4.78 -7.20 -13.25
N ARG A 101 5.74 -6.56 -12.58
CA ARG A 101 5.52 -5.99 -11.23
C ARG A 101 4.48 -4.86 -11.27
N LEU A 102 4.53 -4.01 -12.29
CA LEU A 102 3.57 -2.94 -12.51
C LEU A 102 2.15 -3.49 -12.71
N SER A 103 1.98 -4.46 -13.61
CA SER A 103 0.69 -5.10 -13.86
C SER A 103 0.16 -5.80 -12.60
N THR A 104 1.04 -6.48 -11.84
CA THR A 104 0.66 -7.13 -10.56
C THR A 104 0.16 -6.08 -9.56
N TYR A 105 0.88 -4.96 -9.42
CA TYR A 105 0.45 -3.85 -8.57
C TYR A 105 -0.94 -3.32 -8.97
N HIS A 106 -1.17 -3.07 -10.26
CA HIS A 106 -2.45 -2.52 -10.72
C HIS A 106 -3.61 -3.52 -10.56
N ALA A 107 -3.37 -4.81 -10.78
CA ALA A 107 -4.34 -5.87 -10.52
C ALA A 107 -4.72 -5.94 -9.03
N SER A 108 -3.72 -5.85 -8.15
CA SER A 108 -3.94 -5.78 -6.70
C SER A 108 -4.74 -4.54 -6.29
N MET A 109 -4.42 -3.36 -6.84
CA MET A 109 -5.19 -2.14 -6.54
C MET A 109 -6.62 -2.22 -7.05
N GLU A 110 -6.84 -2.81 -8.23
CA GLU A 110 -8.18 -3.06 -8.74
C GLU A 110 -9.00 -3.97 -7.80
N ARG A 111 -8.39 -5.04 -7.26
CA ARG A 111 -9.02 -5.89 -6.23
C ARG A 111 -9.37 -5.08 -4.99
N PHE A 112 -8.41 -4.32 -4.45
CA PHE A 112 -8.62 -3.46 -3.28
C PHE A 112 -9.79 -2.50 -3.49
N TYR A 113 -9.86 -1.85 -4.66
CA TYR A 113 -10.92 -0.91 -4.97
C TYR A 113 -12.29 -1.56 -5.11
N LYS A 114 -12.36 -2.75 -5.72
CA LYS A 114 -13.59 -3.54 -5.82
C LYS A 114 -14.10 -4.02 -4.46
N LYS A 115 -13.18 -4.36 -3.55
CA LYS A 115 -13.48 -4.88 -2.21
C LYS A 115 -13.98 -3.78 -1.25
N HIS A 116 -13.39 -2.59 -1.30
CA HIS A 116 -13.60 -1.56 -0.26
C HIS A 116 -14.41 -0.33 -0.69
N PHE A 117 -14.74 -0.18 -1.97
CA PHE A 117 -15.52 0.94 -2.47
C PHE A 117 -16.67 0.49 -3.37
N THR A 118 -17.72 1.30 -3.43
CA THR A 118 -18.89 1.07 -4.27
C THR A 118 -19.25 2.35 -5.05
N GLY A 119 -20.26 2.26 -5.93
CA GLY A 119 -20.82 3.41 -6.65
C GLY A 119 -19.80 4.18 -7.52
N LEU A 120 -19.97 5.50 -7.57
CA LEU A 120 -19.12 6.40 -8.36
C LEU A 120 -17.67 6.39 -7.90
N ARG A 121 -17.43 6.34 -6.58
CA ARG A 121 -16.08 6.32 -6.01
C ARG A 121 -15.28 5.10 -6.49
N ARG A 122 -15.88 3.91 -6.53
CA ARG A 122 -15.25 2.71 -7.11
C ARG A 122 -14.91 2.94 -8.58
N ARG A 123 -15.87 3.42 -9.39
CA ARG A 123 -15.67 3.64 -10.83
C ARG A 123 -14.52 4.61 -11.10
N THR A 124 -14.48 5.72 -10.36
CA THR A 124 -13.42 6.73 -10.48
C THR A 124 -12.05 6.16 -10.11
N LEU A 125 -11.93 5.42 -8.99
CA LEU A 125 -10.66 4.81 -8.59
C LEU A 125 -10.16 3.77 -9.60
N LEU A 126 -11.07 2.95 -10.15
CA LEU A 126 -10.74 1.97 -11.20
C LEU A 126 -10.25 2.66 -12.48
N LEU A 127 -10.92 3.74 -12.90
CA LEU A 127 -10.50 4.53 -14.06
C LEU A 127 -9.12 5.16 -13.84
N LEU A 128 -8.90 5.79 -12.68
CA LEU A 128 -7.60 6.38 -12.33
C LEU A 128 -6.49 5.33 -12.29
N ASN A 129 -6.77 4.14 -11.75
CA ASN A 129 -5.82 3.02 -11.75
C ASN A 129 -5.38 2.65 -13.16
N ARG A 130 -6.34 2.51 -14.08
CA ARG A 130 -6.08 2.17 -15.49
C ARG A 130 -5.32 3.27 -16.23
N ILE A 131 -5.67 4.53 -16.00
CA ILE A 131 -4.99 5.68 -16.59
C ILE A 131 -3.52 5.72 -16.15
N GLU A 132 -3.24 5.49 -14.87
CA GLU A 132 -1.87 5.52 -14.34
C GLU A 132 -1.04 4.32 -14.80
N GLU A 133 -1.65 3.14 -14.96
CA GLU A 133 -1.02 1.98 -15.58
C GLU A 133 -0.58 2.30 -17.01
N TRP A 134 -1.51 2.81 -17.83
CA TRP A 134 -1.26 3.16 -19.23
C TRP A 134 -0.18 4.23 -19.37
N LYS A 135 -0.25 5.31 -18.58
CA LYS A 135 0.78 6.36 -18.56
C LYS A 135 2.16 5.81 -18.22
N THR A 136 2.24 4.89 -17.25
CA THR A 136 3.52 4.32 -16.81
C THR A 136 4.10 3.39 -17.87
N LEU A 137 3.28 2.52 -18.48
CA LEU A 137 3.69 1.67 -19.59
C LEU A 137 4.13 2.49 -20.81
N ALA A 138 3.40 3.56 -21.16
CA ALA A 138 3.77 4.46 -22.26
C ALA A 138 5.07 5.23 -22.00
N ARG A 139 5.41 5.54 -20.73
CA ARG A 139 6.72 6.10 -20.38
C ARG A 139 7.84 5.05 -20.49
N GLN A 140 7.57 3.81 -20.13
CA GLN A 140 8.54 2.71 -20.25
C GLN A 140 8.81 2.32 -21.71
N ALA A 141 7.82 2.44 -22.60
CA ALA A 141 7.98 2.14 -24.02
C ALA A 141 8.75 3.21 -24.82
N ARG A 142 8.93 4.41 -24.25
CA ARG A 142 9.69 5.53 -24.85
C ARG A 142 11.15 5.59 -24.41
N LYS A 143 11.58 4.67 -23.54
CA LYS A 143 12.96 4.49 -23.09
C LYS A 143 13.57 3.31 -23.82
#